data_AF-A0A1D2UK76-F1
#
_entry.id   AF-A0A1D2UK76-F1
#
_cell.length_a   1.000
_cell.length_b   1.000
_cell.length_c   1.000
_cell.angle_alpha   90.00
_cell.angle_beta   90.00
_cell.angle_gamma   90.00
#
_symmetry.space_group_name_H-M   'P 1'
#
loop_
_entity.id
_entity.type
_entity.pdbx_description
1 polymer ?
#
loop_
_entity_poly.entity_id
_entity_poly.type
_entity_poly.pdbx_seq_one_letter_code
_entity_poly.pdbx_strand_id
1 'polypeptide(L)'
;MLEVFNTVQLTIAPGNDNPFLHGPFEPNAREYTADTDTLKVIGEIPKDLHGIFVRNTHNQVHESIGVYHPFDGDGMLHAVHFENGRATYRNRFVRTTGFLAEQAAGRSLWPGLMAPQLAARRGWGAIGAMKDNAGTDVLCHTGKLISVMSQGSEPWRLDPITLETLGPDQNWARKVPDGLSSHFKVDPETGEMMFFNYPEHWPYMHYGIIDRNNQLTHYVPIELPGPRWPHDLGITRNYTILHDLPHFFDPEALKRGERKLGFYPDMPARFGVVPRHGGNDQIRWFEASSCFILHISNCYEDGDEIVMDGCIMPKPFVAPVGYEGKDIYERIRS
;
A
#
# COMPACT_ATOMS: atom_id res chain seq x y z
N MET A 1 -3.74 -5.95 30.92
CA MET A 1 -2.90 -4.80 31.25
C MET A 1 -2.91 -3.80 30.11
N LEU A 2 -3.24 -2.55 30.41
CA LEU A 2 -3.04 -1.40 29.52
C LEU A 2 -1.63 -0.87 29.76
N GLU A 3 -0.81 -0.92 28.74
CA GLU A 3 0.60 -0.56 28.75
C GLU A 3 0.85 0.42 27.61
N VAL A 4 1.59 1.50 27.89
CA VAL A 4 2.21 2.32 26.83
C VAL A 4 3.56 1.72 26.53
N PHE A 5 3.65 0.98 25.42
CA PHE A 5 4.87 0.31 24.98
C PHE A 5 5.94 1.31 24.52
N ASN A 6 5.52 2.38 23.85
CA ASN A 6 6.41 3.42 23.36
C ASN A 6 5.62 4.72 23.11
N THR A 7 6.32 5.85 23.08
CA THR A 7 5.77 7.15 22.67
C THR A 7 6.74 7.82 21.70
N VAL A 8 6.28 8.18 20.51
CA VAL A 8 7.03 8.98 19.53
C VAL A 8 6.75 10.46 19.75
N GLN A 9 7.74 11.31 19.48
CA GLN A 9 7.56 12.76 19.55
C GLN A 9 6.92 13.24 18.24
N LEU A 10 5.66 13.67 18.30
CA LEU A 10 5.03 14.37 17.18
C LEU A 10 5.68 15.75 17.02
N THR A 11 5.96 16.14 15.78
CA THR A 11 6.52 17.47 15.47
C THR A 11 5.67 18.23 14.46
N ILE A 12 4.38 17.89 14.36
CA ILE A 12 3.38 18.65 13.60
C ILE A 12 3.26 20.05 14.21
N ALA A 13 3.22 21.09 13.38
CA ALA A 13 3.11 22.45 13.83
C ALA A 13 1.76 22.68 14.54
N PRO A 14 1.72 23.37 15.71
CA PRO A 14 0.47 23.61 16.45
C PRO A 14 -0.62 24.39 15.69
N GLY A 15 -0.26 25.08 14.60
CA GLY A 15 -1.17 25.81 13.73
C GLY A 15 -1.37 25.17 12.35
N ASN A 16 -0.92 23.94 12.14
CA ASN A 16 -1.17 23.21 10.90
C ASN A 16 -2.68 23.04 10.74
N ASP A 17 -3.27 23.48 9.63
CA ASP A 17 -4.71 23.48 9.39
C ASP A 17 -5.15 22.35 8.44
N ASN A 18 -4.27 21.38 8.15
CA ASN A 18 -4.60 20.24 7.31
C ASN A 18 -5.66 19.36 7.98
N PRO A 19 -6.85 19.15 7.39
CA PRO A 19 -7.93 18.41 8.03
C PRO A 19 -7.59 16.95 8.32
N PHE A 20 -6.61 16.36 7.62
CA PHE A 20 -6.14 15.00 7.85
C PHE A 20 -5.12 14.88 8.98
N LEU A 21 -4.93 15.93 9.79
CA LEU A 21 -4.10 15.92 10.99
C LEU A 21 -4.90 16.27 12.26
N HIS A 22 -6.23 16.33 12.17
CA HIS A 22 -7.12 16.75 13.26
C HIS A 22 -8.28 15.77 13.48
N GLY A 23 -8.84 15.81 14.70
CA GLY A 23 -10.05 15.08 15.06
C GLY A 23 -9.89 13.58 14.81
N PRO A 24 -10.75 12.94 13.99
CA PRO A 24 -10.63 11.51 13.66
C PRO A 24 -9.30 11.11 12.99
N PHE A 25 -8.57 12.08 12.42
CA PHE A 25 -7.29 11.87 11.75
C PHE A 25 -6.09 12.37 12.58
N GLU A 26 -6.32 12.77 13.83
CA GLU A 26 -5.23 13.24 14.70
C GLU A 26 -4.14 12.16 14.84
N PRO A 27 -2.87 12.50 14.59
CA PRO A 27 -1.79 11.53 14.70
C PRO A 27 -1.66 10.91 16.10
N ASN A 28 -1.45 9.60 16.14
CA ASN A 28 -1.27 8.88 17.40
C ASN A 28 0.21 8.75 17.75
N ALA A 29 0.62 9.45 18.82
CA ALA A 29 1.98 9.40 19.35
C ALA A 29 2.32 8.10 20.09
N ARG A 30 1.33 7.31 20.52
CA ARG A 30 1.52 6.24 21.51
C ARG A 30 1.24 4.86 20.94
N GLU A 31 2.14 3.95 21.23
CA GLU A 31 1.97 2.52 20.99
C GLU A 31 1.47 1.84 22.25
N TYR A 32 0.35 1.13 22.17
CA TYR A 32 -0.31 0.51 23.30
C TYR A 32 -0.27 -1.01 23.21
N THR A 33 -0.25 -1.67 24.36
CA THR A 33 -0.71 -3.05 24.54
C THR A 33 -1.87 -3.00 25.52
N ALA A 34 -3.01 -3.61 25.19
CA ALA A 34 -4.17 -3.64 26.07
C ALA A 34 -4.89 -4.99 25.93
N ASP A 35 -5.54 -5.46 26.98
CA ASP A 35 -6.30 -6.71 26.95
C ASP A 35 -7.70 -6.58 27.57
N THR A 36 -8.44 -7.67 27.57
CA THR A 36 -9.79 -7.78 28.12
C THR A 36 -9.91 -7.33 29.57
N ASP A 37 -8.87 -7.47 30.39
CA ASP A 37 -8.94 -7.07 31.79
C ASP A 37 -8.78 -5.55 31.97
N THR A 38 -8.35 -4.86 30.92
CA THR A 38 -8.06 -3.42 30.94
C THR A 38 -8.84 -2.60 29.92
N LEU A 39 -9.53 -3.27 28.99
CA LEU A 39 -10.47 -2.68 28.07
C LEU A 39 -11.89 -3.10 28.43
N LYS A 40 -12.85 -2.19 28.23
CA LYS A 40 -14.27 -2.51 28.41
C LYS A 40 -14.75 -3.39 27.26
N VAL A 41 -15.16 -4.62 27.57
CA VAL A 41 -15.94 -5.45 26.64
C VAL A 41 -17.42 -5.13 26.83
N ILE A 42 -18.13 -4.82 25.74
CA ILE A 42 -19.58 -4.65 25.73
C ILE A 42 -20.17 -5.90 25.06
N GLY A 43 -20.85 -6.75 25.84
CA GLY A 43 -21.32 -8.05 25.39
C GLY A 43 -20.36 -9.18 25.79
N GLU A 44 -20.23 -10.21 24.94
CA GLU A 44 -19.36 -11.36 25.15
C GLU A 44 -18.49 -11.58 23.90
N ILE A 45 -17.20 -11.88 24.10
CA ILE A 45 -16.30 -12.32 23.02
C ILE A 45 -16.51 -13.83 22.83
N PRO A 46 -16.83 -14.31 21.61
CA PRO A 46 -17.02 -15.74 21.36
C PRO A 46 -15.79 -16.56 21.73
N LYS A 47 -16.00 -17.69 22.41
CA LYS A 47 -14.91 -18.58 22.88
C LYS A 47 -14.26 -19.39 21.76
N ASP A 48 -14.99 -19.58 20.67
CA ASP A 48 -14.57 -20.28 19.46
C ASP A 48 -13.84 -19.38 18.45
N LEU A 49 -13.82 -18.07 18.67
CA LEU A 49 -13.00 -17.15 17.88
C LEU A 49 -11.53 -17.23 18.32
N HIS A 50 -10.70 -17.77 17.45
CA HIS A 50 -9.25 -17.88 17.66
C HIS A 50 -8.49 -17.37 16.44
N GLY A 51 -7.77 -16.26 16.59
CA GLY A 51 -7.03 -15.67 15.48
C GLY A 51 -6.73 -14.20 15.69
N ILE A 52 -6.38 -13.52 14.61
CA ILE A 52 -5.96 -12.12 14.65
C ILE A 52 -6.63 -11.33 13.53
N PHE A 53 -7.14 -10.15 13.89
CA PHE A 53 -7.49 -9.11 12.94
C PHE A 53 -6.40 -8.06 12.95
N VAL A 54 -5.82 -7.76 11.79
CA VAL A 54 -4.79 -6.72 11.63
C VAL A 54 -5.27 -5.74 10.57
N ARG A 55 -5.07 -4.44 10.81
CA ARG A 55 -5.28 -3.39 9.82
C ARG A 55 -4.10 -2.42 9.83
N ASN A 56 -3.87 -1.81 8.67
CA ASN A 56 -2.89 -0.74 8.51
C ASN A 56 -3.57 0.64 8.63
N THR A 57 -2.80 1.66 8.97
CA THR A 57 -3.21 3.07 8.95
C THR A 57 -2.03 3.95 8.57
N HIS A 58 -2.30 5.14 8.03
CA HIS A 58 -1.29 6.17 7.83
C HIS A 58 -1.32 7.12 9.03
N ASN A 59 -0.18 7.31 9.69
CA ASN A 59 -0.07 8.11 10.91
C ASN A 59 1.14 9.06 10.81
N GLN A 60 0.89 10.35 10.55
CA GLN A 60 1.96 11.32 10.30
C GLN A 60 2.64 11.76 11.60
N VAL A 61 3.95 11.51 11.73
CA VAL A 61 4.69 11.89 12.95
C VAL A 61 5.25 13.31 12.89
N HIS A 62 5.80 13.70 11.75
CA HIS A 62 6.53 14.97 11.59
C HIS A 62 5.80 15.93 10.65
N GLU A 63 6.01 17.24 10.83
CA GLU A 63 5.48 18.25 9.90
C GLU A 63 5.91 17.94 8.46
N SER A 64 4.97 17.97 7.50
CA SER A 64 5.24 17.52 6.14
C SER A 64 6.14 18.50 5.38
N ILE A 65 6.99 17.98 4.50
CA ILE A 65 7.65 18.82 3.49
C ILE A 65 6.62 19.06 2.36
N GLY A 66 6.16 20.31 2.25
CA GLY A 66 5.11 20.68 1.31
C GLY A 66 3.72 20.32 1.84
N VAL A 67 2.88 19.77 0.97
CA VAL A 67 1.46 19.52 1.25
C VAL A 67 1.24 18.06 1.66
N TYR A 68 0.68 17.82 2.85
CA TYR A 68 0.44 16.48 3.40
C TYR A 68 -0.77 15.76 2.78
N HIS A 69 -0.55 14.65 2.09
CA HIS A 69 -1.61 13.72 1.70
C HIS A 69 -1.88 12.70 2.82
N PRO A 70 -3.13 12.27 3.07
CA PRO A 70 -3.42 11.22 4.05
C PRO A 70 -2.75 9.86 3.77
N PHE A 71 -2.13 9.67 2.60
CA PHE A 71 -1.37 8.47 2.26
C PHE A 71 0.14 8.61 2.51
N ASP A 72 0.59 9.76 3.01
CA ASP A 72 2.02 10.00 3.27
C ASP A 72 2.45 9.52 4.66
N GLY A 73 1.50 9.39 5.58
CA GLY A 73 1.74 9.04 6.98
C GLY A 73 2.43 7.69 7.17
N ASP A 74 3.21 7.58 8.23
CA ASP A 74 3.91 6.35 8.58
C ASP A 74 2.91 5.22 8.88
N GLY A 75 3.20 4.02 8.39
CA GLY A 75 2.39 2.84 8.65
C GLY A 75 2.31 2.54 10.14
N MET A 76 1.10 2.56 10.69
CA MET A 76 0.80 2.11 12.04
C MET A 76 -0.20 0.97 11.97
N LEU A 77 0.27 -0.24 12.28
CA LEU A 77 -0.57 -1.41 12.36
C LEU A 77 -1.36 -1.39 13.66
N HIS A 78 -2.61 -1.81 13.57
CA HIS A 78 -3.47 -2.11 14.70
C HIS A 78 -3.89 -3.56 14.61
N ALA A 79 -3.78 -4.30 15.71
CA ALA A 79 -4.19 -5.69 15.77
C ALA A 79 -5.06 -5.99 16.99
N VAL A 80 -5.99 -6.92 16.82
CA VAL A 80 -6.75 -7.55 17.90
C VAL A 80 -6.58 -9.06 17.77
N HIS A 81 -5.92 -9.67 18.76
CA HIS A 81 -5.79 -11.12 18.88
C HIS A 81 -6.92 -11.66 19.75
N PHE A 82 -7.59 -12.71 19.30
CA PHE A 82 -8.69 -13.37 19.99
C PHE A 82 -8.30 -14.79 20.39
N GLU A 83 -8.59 -15.15 21.63
CA GLU A 83 -8.36 -16.50 22.15
C GLU A 83 -9.26 -16.75 23.36
N ASN A 84 -10.04 -17.84 23.33
CA ASN A 84 -10.81 -18.33 24.47
C ASN A 84 -11.70 -17.28 25.17
N GLY A 85 -12.39 -16.44 24.37
CA GLY A 85 -13.28 -15.39 24.88
C GLY A 85 -12.53 -14.17 25.42
N ARG A 86 -11.25 -14.02 25.08
CA ARG A 86 -10.40 -12.88 25.43
C ARG A 86 -9.87 -12.23 24.15
N ALA A 87 -9.56 -10.94 24.27
CA ALA A 87 -8.93 -10.14 23.24
C ALA A 87 -7.71 -9.39 23.77
N THR A 88 -6.68 -9.25 22.93
CA THR A 88 -5.53 -8.37 23.16
C THR A 88 -5.36 -7.42 21.98
N TYR A 89 -5.43 -6.12 22.24
CA TYR A 89 -5.17 -5.05 21.28
C TYR A 89 -3.70 -4.61 21.32
N ARG A 90 -3.12 -4.35 20.15
CA ARG A 90 -1.83 -3.69 19.99
C ARG A 90 -1.87 -2.69 18.84
N ASN A 91 -1.11 -1.60 18.96
CA ASN A 91 -0.69 -0.81 17.81
C ASN A 91 0.81 -0.56 17.80
N ARG A 92 1.45 -0.69 16.63
CA ARG A 92 2.89 -0.45 16.43
C ARG A 92 3.11 0.26 15.09
N PHE A 93 4.01 1.24 15.07
CA PHE A 93 4.59 1.75 13.85
C PHE A 93 5.41 0.66 13.16
N VAL A 94 5.29 0.57 11.84
CA VAL A 94 6.22 -0.19 11.02
C VAL A 94 7.54 0.57 11.04
N ARG A 95 8.60 -0.06 11.54
CA ARG A 95 9.92 0.57 11.71
C ARG A 95 10.69 0.56 10.39
N THR A 96 10.14 1.24 9.38
CA THR A 96 10.78 1.37 8.07
C THR A 96 12.06 2.19 8.17
N THR A 97 12.94 2.05 7.18
CA THR A 97 14.15 2.88 7.06
C THR A 97 13.81 4.38 7.09
N GLY A 98 12.75 4.78 6.39
CA GLY A 98 12.27 6.17 6.36
C GLY A 98 11.79 6.66 7.72
N PHE A 99 10.92 5.87 8.39
CA PHE A 99 10.43 6.18 9.73
C PHE A 99 11.58 6.38 10.72
N LEU A 100 12.53 5.44 10.79
CA LEU A 100 13.64 5.50 11.73
C LEU A 100 14.58 6.69 11.47
N ALA A 101 14.82 7.01 10.20
CA ALA A 101 15.63 8.15 9.82
C ALA A 101 14.99 9.49 10.23
N GLU A 102 13.68 9.64 10.05
CA GLU A 102 12.95 10.84 10.46
C GLU A 102 12.86 10.97 11.99
N GLN A 103 12.66 9.85 12.71
CA GLN A 103 12.74 9.85 14.18
C GLN A 103 14.11 10.35 14.67
N ALA A 104 15.20 9.90 14.05
CA ALA A 104 16.54 10.34 14.41
C ALA A 104 16.79 11.82 14.06
N ALA A 105 16.19 12.32 12.98
CA ALA A 105 16.33 13.71 12.55
C ALA A 105 15.39 14.68 13.31
N GLY A 106 14.33 14.16 13.94
CA GLY A 106 13.30 14.97 14.60
C GLY A 106 12.44 15.80 13.64
N ARG A 107 12.40 15.42 12.36
CA ARG A 107 11.64 16.11 11.30
C ARG A 107 11.50 15.24 10.06
N SER A 108 10.57 15.61 9.17
CA SER A 108 10.47 15.00 7.85
C SER A 108 11.75 15.20 7.03
N LEU A 109 12.13 14.17 6.27
CA LEU A 109 13.28 14.13 5.37
C LEU A 109 12.87 13.91 3.92
N TRP A 110 11.67 13.37 3.68
CA TRP A 110 11.08 13.18 2.35
C TRP A 110 9.78 13.96 2.21
N PRO A 111 9.48 14.50 1.01
CA PRO A 111 8.15 15.00 0.72
C PRO A 111 7.13 13.87 0.54
N GLY A 112 5.86 14.26 0.57
CA GLY A 112 4.73 13.39 0.30
C GLY A 112 4.34 13.31 -1.17
N LEU A 113 3.25 12.59 -1.44
CA LEU A 113 2.65 12.35 -2.74
C LEU A 113 2.38 13.64 -3.52
N MET A 114 1.98 14.71 -2.83
CA MET A 114 1.56 15.96 -3.48
C MET A 114 2.72 16.83 -3.94
N ALA A 115 3.91 16.68 -3.35
CA ALA A 115 5.04 17.58 -3.60
C ALA A 115 6.34 16.84 -3.94
N PRO A 116 6.34 15.84 -4.85
CA PRO A 116 7.53 15.04 -5.17
C PRO A 116 8.69 15.88 -5.73
N GLN A 117 8.41 17.05 -6.32
CA GLN A 117 9.40 18.00 -6.81
C GLN A 117 10.27 18.61 -5.69
N LEU A 118 9.84 18.53 -4.43
CA LEU A 118 10.60 19.01 -3.27
C LEU A 118 11.61 17.98 -2.75
N ALA A 119 11.75 16.82 -3.40
CA ALA A 119 12.65 15.76 -2.96
C ALA A 119 14.11 16.21 -3.05
N ALA A 120 14.82 16.13 -1.92
CA ALA A 120 16.24 16.44 -1.82
C ALA A 120 17.12 15.17 -1.71
N ARG A 121 16.51 13.98 -1.78
CA ARG A 121 17.12 12.67 -1.51
C ARG A 121 16.45 11.62 -2.38
N ARG A 122 17.11 10.48 -2.57
CA ARG A 122 16.47 9.29 -3.15
C ARG A 122 15.29 8.89 -2.27
N GLY A 123 14.11 8.78 -2.87
CA GLY A 123 12.91 8.21 -2.26
C GLY A 123 12.64 6.78 -2.71
N TRP A 124 11.41 6.34 -2.48
CA TRP A 124 10.92 4.99 -2.69
C TRP A 124 9.65 4.98 -3.55
N GLY A 125 9.25 3.78 -3.96
CA GLY A 125 8.08 3.51 -4.80
C GLY A 125 8.20 4.03 -6.24
N ALA A 126 7.13 3.88 -7.00
CA ALA A 126 7.04 4.27 -8.41
C ALA A 126 7.46 5.74 -8.64
N ILE A 127 7.07 6.66 -7.74
CA ILE A 127 7.47 8.07 -7.79
C ILE A 127 8.97 8.25 -7.48
N GLY A 128 9.56 7.44 -6.61
CA GLY A 128 10.97 7.53 -6.23
C GLY A 128 11.35 8.80 -5.44
N ALA A 129 10.36 9.54 -4.91
CA ALA A 129 10.55 10.81 -4.20
C ALA A 129 10.08 10.77 -2.73
N MET A 130 9.15 9.87 -2.42
CA MET A 130 8.56 9.71 -1.08
C MET A 130 9.41 8.80 -0.20
N LYS A 131 9.23 8.84 1.11
CA LYS A 131 9.73 7.76 1.98
C LYS A 131 8.90 6.49 1.76
N ASP A 132 9.50 5.32 2.01
CA ASP A 132 8.70 4.11 2.21
C ASP A 132 7.98 4.20 3.56
N ASN A 133 6.67 4.40 3.51
CA ASN A 133 5.84 4.51 4.71
C ASN A 133 5.16 3.19 5.11
N ALA A 134 5.17 2.18 4.23
CA ALA A 134 4.51 0.88 4.45
C ALA A 134 3.06 0.97 4.97
N GLY A 135 2.31 2.02 4.63
CA GLY A 135 1.04 2.38 5.29
C GLY A 135 -0.25 1.95 4.60
N THR A 136 -0.17 1.31 3.42
CA THR A 136 -1.36 1.01 2.61
C THR A 136 -1.98 -0.34 2.93
N ASP A 137 -1.19 -1.41 2.93
CA ASP A 137 -1.72 -2.77 3.00
C ASP A 137 -0.92 -3.65 3.96
N VAL A 138 -1.58 -4.66 4.53
CA VAL A 138 -0.99 -5.64 5.42
C VAL A 138 -1.65 -7.00 5.25
N LEU A 139 -0.86 -8.03 4.94
CA LEU A 139 -1.35 -9.40 4.78
C LEU A 139 -0.37 -10.41 5.39
N CYS A 140 -0.90 -11.55 5.81
CA CYS A 140 -0.10 -12.66 6.32
C CYS A 140 0.34 -13.56 5.17
N HIS A 141 1.63 -13.85 5.08
CA HIS A 141 2.20 -14.83 4.17
C HIS A 141 3.30 -15.61 4.90
N THR A 142 3.31 -16.94 4.79
CA THR A 142 4.29 -17.82 5.46
C THR A 142 4.46 -17.55 6.96
N GLY A 143 3.34 -17.31 7.67
CA GLY A 143 3.32 -17.12 9.12
C GLY A 143 3.83 -15.76 9.62
N LYS A 144 4.12 -14.81 8.72
CA LYS A 144 4.54 -13.44 9.07
C LYS A 144 3.67 -12.43 8.32
N LEU A 145 3.45 -11.27 8.93
CA LEU A 145 2.80 -10.15 8.25
C LEU A 145 3.80 -9.52 7.26
N ILE A 146 3.29 -8.95 6.16
CA ILE A 146 4.01 -8.07 5.25
C ILE A 146 3.24 -6.77 5.17
N SER A 147 3.91 -5.64 5.44
CA SER A 147 3.31 -4.29 5.33
C SER A 147 3.96 -3.52 4.17
N VAL A 148 3.15 -2.87 3.34
CA VAL A 148 3.62 -2.14 2.15
C VAL A 148 2.78 -0.90 1.85
N MET A 149 3.32 0.00 1.02
CA MET A 149 2.64 1.16 0.45
C MET A 149 2.20 0.89 -0.99
N SER A 150 1.21 1.65 -1.47
CA SER A 150 0.64 1.42 -2.80
C SER A 150 1.63 1.54 -3.94
N GLN A 151 2.64 2.39 -3.81
CA GLN A 151 3.62 2.66 -4.86
C GLN A 151 4.79 1.68 -4.90
N GLY A 152 4.76 0.62 -4.09
CA GLY A 152 5.87 -0.30 -3.93
C GLY A 152 6.69 0.03 -2.69
N SER A 153 6.88 -0.94 -1.80
CA SER A 153 7.70 -0.83 -0.58
C SER A 153 8.80 -1.88 -0.56
N GLU A 154 9.79 -1.69 0.32
CA GLU A 154 10.48 -2.86 0.86
C GLU A 154 9.42 -3.77 1.52
N PRO A 155 9.44 -5.09 1.33
CA PRO A 155 8.43 -5.97 1.91
C PRO A 155 8.70 -6.16 3.41
N TRP A 156 8.22 -5.23 4.23
CA TRP A 156 8.46 -5.19 5.67
C TRP A 156 7.77 -6.35 6.37
N ARG A 157 8.56 -7.30 6.89
CA ARG A 157 8.07 -8.43 7.67
C ARG A 157 7.82 -8.01 9.11
N LEU A 158 6.70 -8.45 9.67
CA LEU A 158 6.38 -8.24 11.08
C LEU A 158 5.94 -9.54 11.77
N ASP A 159 6.23 -9.62 13.06
CA ASP A 159 5.66 -10.67 13.89
C ASP A 159 4.14 -10.45 14.04
N PRO A 160 3.29 -11.45 13.73
CA PRO A 160 1.85 -11.27 13.77
C PRO A 160 1.32 -11.03 15.19
N ILE A 161 2.00 -11.49 16.24
CA ILE A 161 1.50 -11.40 17.61
C ILE A 161 1.96 -10.09 18.27
N THR A 162 3.25 -9.76 18.14
CA THR A 162 3.83 -8.58 18.80
C THR A 162 3.76 -7.31 17.95
N LEU A 163 3.58 -7.45 16.63
CA LEU A 163 3.74 -6.40 15.61
C LEU A 163 5.16 -5.82 15.56
N GLU A 164 6.15 -6.54 16.09
CA GLU A 164 7.55 -6.16 15.95
C GLU A 164 7.97 -6.20 14.48
N THR A 165 8.60 -5.12 14.00
CA THR A 165 9.17 -5.08 12.65
C THR A 165 10.45 -5.90 12.62
N LEU A 166 10.45 -6.96 11.81
CA LEU A 166 11.58 -7.89 11.64
C LEU A 166 12.56 -7.44 10.54
N GLY A 167 12.17 -6.41 9.78
CA GLY A 167 12.91 -5.88 8.63
C GLY A 167 12.34 -6.35 7.29
N PRO A 168 12.94 -5.95 6.16
CA PRO A 168 12.55 -6.44 4.84
C PRO A 168 12.76 -7.95 4.70
N ASP A 169 11.96 -8.61 3.87
CA ASP A 169 12.09 -10.05 3.62
C ASP A 169 13.50 -10.43 3.12
N GLN A 170 14.18 -11.32 3.85
CA GLN A 170 15.57 -11.66 3.58
C GLN A 170 15.78 -12.58 2.36
N ASN A 171 14.75 -13.32 1.93
CA ASN A 171 14.88 -14.33 0.87
C ASN A 171 14.79 -13.74 -0.53
N TRP A 172 14.02 -12.66 -0.69
CA TRP A 172 13.66 -12.17 -2.02
C TRP A 172 13.56 -10.65 -2.16
N ALA A 173 13.52 -9.84 -1.08
CA ALA A 173 13.41 -8.38 -1.22
C ALA A 173 14.49 -7.79 -2.13
N ARG A 174 15.74 -8.25 -1.99
CA ARG A 174 16.87 -7.81 -2.83
C ARG A 174 16.76 -8.20 -4.31
N LYS A 175 15.92 -9.19 -4.64
CA LYS A 175 15.68 -9.65 -6.01
C LYS A 175 14.55 -8.87 -6.70
N VAL A 176 13.81 -8.06 -5.94
CA VAL A 176 12.67 -7.26 -6.41
C VAL A 176 13.01 -5.78 -6.13
N PRO A 177 13.87 -5.16 -6.95
CA PRO A 177 14.45 -3.84 -6.66
C PRO A 177 13.43 -2.69 -6.63
N ASP A 178 12.30 -2.85 -7.33
CA ASP A 178 11.19 -1.89 -7.36
C ASP A 178 10.18 -2.12 -6.23
N GLY A 179 10.45 -3.10 -5.36
CA GLY A 179 9.63 -3.41 -4.20
C GLY A 179 8.34 -4.15 -4.53
N LEU A 180 7.46 -4.17 -3.53
CA LEU A 180 6.17 -4.86 -3.53
C LEU A 180 5.05 -3.81 -3.40
N SER A 181 4.18 -3.71 -4.42
CA SER A 181 2.96 -2.89 -4.33
C SER A 181 1.95 -3.49 -3.33
N SER A 182 1.08 -2.64 -2.78
CA SER A 182 -0.12 -3.10 -2.07
C SER A 182 -1.01 -4.00 -2.93
N HIS A 183 -1.96 -4.67 -2.28
CA HIS A 183 -2.94 -5.54 -2.90
C HIS A 183 -2.36 -6.76 -3.61
N PHE A 184 -1.21 -7.25 -3.12
CA PHE A 184 -0.79 -8.61 -3.39
C PHE A 184 -1.81 -9.61 -2.83
N LYS A 185 -1.90 -10.79 -3.43
CA LYS A 185 -2.94 -11.78 -3.09
C LYS A 185 -2.27 -13.08 -2.68
N VAL A 186 -2.71 -13.64 -1.55
CA VAL A 186 -2.27 -14.96 -1.09
C VAL A 186 -3.35 -15.98 -1.42
N ASP A 187 -3.01 -16.99 -2.20
CA ASP A 187 -3.88 -18.13 -2.45
C ASP A 187 -3.89 -19.05 -1.20
N PRO A 188 -5.05 -19.26 -0.57
CA PRO A 188 -5.15 -20.14 0.60
C PRO A 188 -4.96 -21.63 0.29
N GLU A 189 -5.19 -22.09 -0.95
CA GLU A 189 -4.99 -23.48 -1.36
C GLU A 189 -3.51 -23.80 -1.58
N THR A 190 -2.81 -22.98 -2.37
CA THR A 190 -1.39 -23.23 -2.71
C THR A 190 -0.43 -22.63 -1.69
N GLY A 191 -0.84 -21.57 -1.00
CA GLY A 191 0.00 -20.74 -0.16
C GLY A 191 0.91 -19.80 -0.94
N GLU A 192 0.69 -19.65 -2.25
CA GLU A 192 1.44 -18.71 -3.09
C GLU A 192 0.93 -17.28 -2.94
N MET A 193 1.84 -16.32 -3.08
CA MET A 193 1.56 -14.91 -3.03
C MET A 193 1.88 -14.26 -4.37
N MET A 194 0.84 -13.83 -5.09
CA MET A 194 0.93 -13.10 -6.36
C MET A 194 1.05 -11.60 -6.09
N PHE A 195 1.98 -10.94 -6.77
CA PHE A 195 2.21 -9.51 -6.62
C PHE A 195 2.66 -8.83 -7.90
N PHE A 196 2.64 -7.49 -7.89
CA PHE A 196 3.21 -6.66 -8.95
C PHE A 196 3.97 -5.47 -8.37
N ASN A 197 4.75 -4.82 -9.23
CA ASN A 197 5.25 -3.46 -9.04
C ASN A 197 5.20 -2.72 -10.39
N TYR A 198 5.29 -1.39 -10.35
CA TYR A 198 5.06 -0.54 -11.52
C TYR A 198 6.03 0.66 -11.57
N PRO A 199 7.31 0.43 -11.86
CA PRO A 199 8.29 1.52 -11.90
C PRO A 199 8.07 2.50 -13.06
N GLU A 200 8.67 3.69 -12.97
CA GLU A 200 8.69 4.70 -14.05
C GLU A 200 9.68 4.38 -15.19
N HIS A 201 10.30 3.20 -15.20
CA HIS A 201 11.24 2.74 -16.24
C HIS A 201 10.80 1.42 -16.88
N TRP A 202 11.20 1.20 -18.13
CA TRP A 202 10.87 -0.02 -18.88
C TRP A 202 11.33 -1.27 -18.10
N PRO A 203 10.49 -2.32 -17.96
CA PRO A 203 9.25 -2.64 -18.69
C PRO A 203 7.97 -1.96 -18.16
N TYR A 204 8.09 -1.10 -17.14
CA TYR A 204 7.01 -0.37 -16.44
C TYR A 204 6.09 -1.20 -15.55
N MET A 205 6.18 -2.53 -15.61
CA MET A 205 5.55 -3.43 -14.64
C MET A 205 6.35 -4.73 -14.52
N HIS A 206 6.41 -5.30 -13.32
CA HIS A 206 6.77 -6.70 -13.14
C HIS A 206 5.65 -7.44 -12.42
N TYR A 207 5.51 -8.73 -12.75
CA TYR A 207 4.63 -9.66 -12.07
C TYR A 207 5.48 -10.74 -11.40
N GLY A 208 5.14 -11.11 -10.16
CA GLY A 208 5.86 -12.14 -9.43
C GLY A 208 5.00 -13.02 -8.53
N ILE A 209 5.60 -14.14 -8.14
CA ILE A 209 5.05 -15.12 -7.20
C ILE A 209 6.11 -15.44 -6.14
N ILE A 210 5.69 -15.36 -4.88
CA ILE A 210 6.42 -15.97 -3.76
C ILE A 210 5.68 -17.26 -3.37
N ASP A 211 6.39 -18.38 -3.26
CA ASP A 211 5.79 -19.64 -2.86
C ASP A 211 5.54 -19.73 -1.34
N ARG A 212 4.88 -20.82 -0.94
CA ARG A 212 4.58 -21.13 0.47
C ARG A 212 5.82 -21.33 1.37
N ASN A 213 7.00 -21.48 0.77
CA ASN A 213 8.28 -21.62 1.47
C ASN A 213 9.07 -20.30 1.50
N ASN A 214 8.38 -19.19 1.17
CA ASN A 214 8.93 -17.85 1.12
C ASN A 214 10.08 -17.70 0.11
N GLN A 215 9.97 -18.34 -1.06
CA GLN A 215 10.91 -18.21 -2.17
C GLN A 215 10.27 -17.47 -3.34
N LEU A 216 11.02 -16.56 -3.96
CA LEU A 216 10.64 -15.96 -5.24
C LEU A 216 10.78 -17.03 -6.33
N THR A 217 9.65 -17.56 -6.79
CA THR A 217 9.59 -18.63 -7.81
C THR A 217 9.28 -18.09 -9.19
N HIS A 218 8.67 -16.90 -9.27
CA HIS A 218 8.36 -16.23 -10.53
C HIS A 218 8.60 -14.74 -10.40
N TYR A 219 9.27 -14.13 -11.37
CA TYR A 219 9.44 -12.67 -11.47
C TYR A 219 9.75 -12.31 -12.91
N VAL A 220 8.77 -11.77 -13.62
CA VAL A 220 8.85 -11.54 -15.06
C VAL A 220 8.47 -10.11 -15.42
N PRO A 221 9.10 -9.54 -16.47
CA PRO A 221 8.69 -8.24 -16.99
C PRO A 221 7.29 -8.35 -17.59
N ILE A 222 6.48 -7.30 -17.38
CA ILE A 222 5.21 -7.08 -18.07
C ILE A 222 5.34 -5.79 -18.86
N GLU A 223 5.44 -5.90 -20.19
CA GLU A 223 5.72 -4.77 -21.07
C GLU A 223 4.47 -3.92 -21.27
N LEU A 224 4.51 -2.69 -20.76
CA LEU A 224 3.49 -1.68 -21.00
C LEU A 224 4.00 -0.58 -21.93
N PRO A 225 3.12 0.16 -22.62
CA PRO A 225 3.54 1.25 -23.51
C PRO A 225 4.08 2.48 -22.76
N GLY A 226 4.01 2.49 -21.43
CA GLY A 226 4.57 3.53 -20.55
C GLY A 226 4.26 3.24 -19.09
N PRO A 227 4.76 4.08 -18.16
CA PRO A 227 4.43 3.99 -16.74
C PRO A 227 2.91 4.02 -16.54
N ARG A 228 2.42 3.18 -15.63
CA ARG A 228 1.02 3.13 -15.22
C ARG A 228 0.89 3.29 -13.72
N TRP A 229 -0.33 3.54 -13.28
CA TRP A 229 -0.66 3.68 -11.86
C TRP A 229 -1.76 2.69 -11.42
N PRO A 230 -1.56 1.38 -11.62
CA PRO A 230 -2.49 0.38 -11.10
C PRO A 230 -2.42 0.33 -9.58
N HIS A 231 -3.58 0.15 -8.95
CA HIS A 231 -3.67 0.04 -7.49
C HIS A 231 -3.77 -1.41 -6.99
N ASP A 232 -4.40 -2.29 -7.78
CA ASP A 232 -4.76 -3.64 -7.40
C ASP A 232 -4.54 -4.64 -8.56
N LEU A 233 -4.51 -5.93 -8.25
CA LEU A 233 -4.40 -7.07 -9.17
C LEU A 233 -5.46 -8.13 -8.86
N GLY A 234 -5.96 -8.83 -9.87
CA GLY A 234 -6.88 -9.97 -9.68
C GLY A 234 -6.18 -11.32 -9.69
N ILE A 235 -6.66 -12.29 -8.91
CA ILE A 235 -6.24 -13.69 -9.04
C ILE A 235 -7.47 -14.59 -9.18
N THR A 236 -7.36 -15.57 -10.06
CA THR A 236 -8.26 -16.71 -10.19
C THR A 236 -7.47 -17.98 -9.91
N ARG A 237 -8.06 -19.17 -10.08
CA ARG A 237 -7.37 -20.43 -9.84
C ARG A 237 -6.15 -20.61 -10.74
N ASN A 238 -6.26 -20.20 -12.00
CA ASN A 238 -5.26 -20.46 -13.03
C ASN A 238 -4.60 -19.18 -13.56
N TYR A 239 -5.21 -18.01 -13.35
CA TYR A 239 -4.76 -16.75 -13.95
C TYR A 239 -4.58 -15.62 -12.93
N THR A 240 -3.71 -14.68 -13.29
CA THR A 240 -3.62 -13.35 -12.69
C THR A 240 -4.13 -12.32 -13.69
N ILE A 241 -4.80 -11.28 -13.19
CA ILE A 241 -5.35 -10.17 -13.96
C ILE A 241 -4.56 -8.91 -13.58
N LEU A 242 -3.82 -8.37 -14.55
CA LEU A 242 -3.01 -7.17 -14.40
C LEU A 242 -3.72 -5.98 -15.04
N HIS A 243 -3.59 -4.82 -14.42
CA HIS A 243 -4.31 -3.62 -14.82
C HIS A 243 -3.42 -2.64 -15.56
N ASP A 244 -3.79 -2.31 -16.80
CA ASP A 244 -3.27 -1.17 -17.55
C ASP A 244 -4.41 -0.17 -17.76
N LEU A 245 -4.50 0.77 -16.83
CA LEU A 245 -5.61 1.72 -16.75
C LEU A 245 -5.17 3.09 -17.30
N PRO A 246 -6.09 3.87 -17.89
CA PRO A 246 -5.82 5.21 -18.42
C PRO A 246 -5.69 6.27 -17.32
N HIS A 247 -4.96 5.94 -16.25
CA HIS A 247 -4.64 6.78 -15.11
C HIS A 247 -3.14 6.69 -14.83
N PHE A 248 -2.39 7.71 -15.25
CA PHE A 248 -0.93 7.73 -15.21
C PHE A 248 -0.37 9.15 -15.37
N PHE A 249 0.93 9.33 -15.18
CA PHE A 249 1.59 10.62 -15.35
C PHE A 249 1.67 11.06 -16.82
N ASP A 250 1.45 12.34 -17.08
CA ASP A 250 1.64 12.95 -18.39
C ASP A 250 3.05 12.64 -18.94
N PRO A 251 3.17 11.92 -20.08
CA PRO A 251 4.46 11.47 -20.56
C PRO A 251 5.43 12.60 -20.92
N GLU A 252 4.92 13.74 -21.40
CA GLU A 252 5.76 14.88 -21.76
C GLU A 252 6.21 15.65 -20.51
N ALA A 253 5.35 15.76 -19.50
CA ALA A 253 5.71 16.29 -18.19
C ALA A 253 6.75 15.40 -17.50
N LEU A 254 6.56 14.08 -17.53
CA LEU A 254 7.48 13.13 -16.89
C LEU A 254 8.89 13.21 -17.46
N LYS A 255 9.04 13.42 -18.79
CA LYS A 255 10.33 13.67 -19.45
C LYS A 255 11.05 14.93 -18.93
N ARG A 256 10.29 15.92 -18.43
CA ARG A 256 10.83 17.13 -17.78
C ARG A 256 11.04 16.97 -16.28
N GLY A 257 10.77 15.79 -15.72
CA GLY A 257 10.82 15.52 -14.27
C GLY A 257 9.56 15.96 -13.52
N GLU A 258 8.49 16.35 -14.22
CA GLU A 258 7.22 16.79 -13.64
C GLU A 258 6.24 15.61 -13.53
N ARG A 259 5.78 15.30 -12.32
CA ARG A 259 4.84 14.19 -12.07
C ARG A 259 3.39 14.66 -12.11
N LYS A 260 2.93 15.10 -13.28
CA LYS A 260 1.54 15.54 -13.46
C LYS A 260 0.63 14.35 -13.70
N LEU A 261 -0.12 13.94 -12.69
CA LEU A 261 -1.09 12.85 -12.82
C LEU A 261 -2.26 13.24 -13.71
N GLY A 262 -2.73 12.31 -14.55
CA GLY A 262 -3.87 12.48 -15.42
C GLY A 262 -4.78 11.25 -15.48
N PHE A 263 -6.00 11.48 -15.95
CA PHE A 263 -6.91 10.44 -16.43
C PHE A 263 -7.25 10.72 -17.89
N TYR A 264 -7.17 9.71 -18.74
CA TYR A 264 -7.27 9.82 -20.20
C TYR A 264 -8.53 9.10 -20.71
N PRO A 265 -9.70 9.76 -20.67
CA PRO A 265 -11.00 9.11 -20.91
C PRO A 265 -11.17 8.53 -22.32
N ASP A 266 -10.41 9.02 -23.29
CA ASP A 266 -10.44 8.56 -24.68
C ASP A 266 -9.60 7.29 -24.92
N MET A 267 -8.88 6.81 -23.90
CA MET A 267 -8.10 5.58 -23.94
C MET A 267 -8.86 4.45 -23.22
N PRO A 268 -8.92 3.23 -23.79
CA PRO A 268 -9.56 2.10 -23.13
C PRO A 268 -8.80 1.68 -21.87
N ALA A 269 -9.51 1.13 -20.89
CA ALA A 269 -8.88 0.33 -19.84
C ALA A 269 -8.50 -1.03 -20.43
N ARG A 270 -7.32 -1.56 -20.08
CA ARG A 270 -6.85 -2.87 -20.53
C ARG A 270 -6.61 -3.80 -19.35
N PHE A 271 -7.06 -5.03 -19.49
CA PHE A 271 -6.95 -6.10 -18.49
C PHE A 271 -6.13 -7.24 -19.07
N GLY A 272 -4.95 -7.46 -18.50
CA GLY A 272 -4.01 -8.47 -18.93
C GLY A 272 -4.23 -9.76 -18.15
N VAL A 273 -4.78 -10.78 -18.81
CA VAL A 273 -4.96 -12.12 -18.24
C VAL A 273 -3.72 -12.94 -18.55
N VAL A 274 -2.97 -13.32 -17.52
CA VAL A 274 -1.76 -14.15 -17.64
C VAL A 274 -1.93 -15.44 -16.84
N PRO A 275 -1.56 -16.62 -17.36
CA PRO A 275 -1.46 -17.81 -16.53
C PRO A 275 -0.55 -17.51 -15.32
N ARG A 276 -0.85 -18.03 -14.13
CA ARG A 276 -0.10 -17.66 -12.90
C ARG A 276 1.43 -17.74 -13.04
N HIS A 277 1.95 -18.77 -13.70
CA HIS A 277 3.40 -18.91 -13.92
C HIS A 277 3.85 -18.47 -15.32
N GLY A 278 3.00 -17.73 -16.04
CA GLY A 278 3.28 -17.24 -17.38
C GLY A 278 3.89 -15.84 -17.39
N GLY A 279 4.33 -15.40 -18.57
CA GLY A 279 4.95 -14.09 -18.77
C GLY A 279 4.34 -13.30 -19.92
N ASN A 280 5.12 -12.33 -20.42
CA ASN A 280 4.73 -11.41 -21.50
C ASN A 280 4.21 -12.09 -22.76
N ASP A 281 4.74 -13.26 -23.12
CA ASP A 281 4.34 -14.00 -24.32
C ASP A 281 3.02 -14.76 -24.17
N GLN A 282 2.53 -14.92 -22.93
CA GLN A 282 1.31 -15.67 -22.61
C GLN A 282 0.17 -14.78 -22.13
N ILE A 283 0.42 -13.48 -21.95
CA ILE A 283 -0.61 -12.53 -21.53
C ILE A 283 -1.59 -12.26 -22.68
N ARG A 284 -2.89 -12.23 -22.34
CA ARG A 284 -3.96 -11.82 -23.25
C ARG A 284 -4.56 -10.53 -22.72
N TRP A 285 -4.45 -9.45 -23.50
CA TRP A 285 -5.02 -8.16 -23.16
C TRP A 285 -6.44 -8.04 -23.69
N PHE A 286 -7.37 -7.66 -22.81
CA PHE A 286 -8.76 -7.36 -23.12
C PHE A 286 -9.02 -5.88 -22.86
N GLU A 287 -9.73 -5.23 -23.78
CA GLU A 287 -10.10 -3.82 -23.65
C GLU A 287 -11.51 -3.66 -23.10
N ALA A 288 -11.71 -2.60 -22.30
CA ALA A 288 -13.01 -2.17 -21.81
C ALA A 288 -13.15 -0.65 -21.86
N SER A 289 -14.35 -0.16 -21.55
CA SER A 289 -14.61 1.26 -21.37
C SER A 289 -13.61 1.88 -20.38
N SER A 290 -13.13 3.09 -20.71
CA SER A 290 -12.19 3.84 -19.89
C SER A 290 -12.66 3.95 -18.44
N CYS A 291 -11.84 3.49 -17.50
CA CYS A 291 -12.13 3.56 -16.08
C CYS A 291 -10.84 3.47 -15.27
N PHE A 292 -10.94 3.85 -14.00
CA PHE A 292 -9.95 3.52 -12.99
C PHE A 292 -10.57 2.56 -11.96
N ILE A 293 -9.78 1.61 -11.46
CA ILE A 293 -10.18 0.67 -10.42
C ILE A 293 -9.22 0.89 -9.27
N LEU A 294 -9.79 1.20 -8.10
CA LEU A 294 -9.03 1.20 -6.87
C LEU A 294 -8.96 -0.25 -6.37
N HIS A 295 -10.07 -0.79 -5.87
CA HIS A 295 -10.11 -2.14 -5.30
C HIS A 295 -10.99 -3.09 -6.09
N ILE A 296 -10.57 -4.34 -6.15
CA ILE A 296 -11.41 -5.47 -6.53
C ILE A 296 -12.00 -6.15 -5.30
N SER A 297 -13.18 -6.74 -5.46
CA SER A 297 -13.81 -7.59 -4.45
C SER A 297 -13.33 -9.04 -4.58
N ASN A 298 -13.43 -9.63 -5.77
CA ASN A 298 -12.99 -11.00 -6.04
C ASN A 298 -12.78 -11.26 -7.54
N CYS A 299 -12.04 -12.31 -7.87
CA CYS A 299 -12.01 -12.86 -9.23
C CYS A 299 -12.15 -14.39 -9.19
N TYR A 300 -12.80 -14.96 -10.20
CA TYR A 300 -12.94 -16.40 -10.35
C TYR A 300 -13.12 -16.80 -11.81
N GLU A 301 -13.00 -18.10 -12.08
CA GLU A 301 -13.26 -18.69 -13.40
C GLU A 301 -14.64 -19.35 -13.38
N ASP A 302 -15.47 -19.09 -14.40
CA ASP A 302 -16.75 -19.75 -14.65
C ASP A 302 -16.76 -20.32 -16.07
N GLY A 303 -16.45 -21.62 -16.18
CA GLY A 303 -16.22 -22.27 -17.47
C GLY A 303 -15.05 -21.65 -18.22
N ASP A 304 -15.34 -21.06 -19.38
CA ASP A 304 -14.35 -20.38 -20.24
C ASP A 304 -14.24 -18.87 -19.95
N GLU A 305 -14.98 -18.36 -18.95
CA GLU A 305 -15.00 -16.95 -18.57
C GLU A 305 -14.17 -16.69 -17.31
N ILE A 306 -13.56 -15.49 -17.26
CA ILE A 306 -12.97 -14.93 -16.04
C ILE A 306 -13.89 -13.81 -15.58
N VAL A 307 -14.41 -13.94 -14.36
CA VAL A 307 -15.23 -12.93 -13.71
C VAL A 307 -14.36 -12.13 -12.75
N MET A 308 -14.41 -10.81 -12.85
CA MET A 308 -13.75 -9.88 -11.94
C MET A 308 -14.77 -8.88 -11.40
N ASP A 309 -15.05 -8.97 -10.11
CA ASP A 309 -15.97 -8.08 -9.41
C ASP A 309 -15.18 -6.95 -8.76
N GLY A 310 -15.53 -5.70 -9.08
CA GLY A 310 -14.85 -4.52 -8.53
C GLY A 310 -15.59 -3.22 -8.79
N CYS A 311 -15.15 -2.15 -8.13
CA CYS A 311 -15.73 -0.82 -8.28
C CYS A 311 -14.98 -0.04 -9.37
N ILE A 312 -15.65 0.22 -10.50
CA ILE A 312 -15.11 1.07 -11.56
C ILE A 312 -15.41 2.55 -11.31
N MET A 313 -14.44 3.41 -11.63
CA MET A 313 -14.58 4.86 -11.62
C MET A 313 -14.43 5.37 -13.06
N PRO A 314 -15.54 5.72 -13.73
CA PRO A 314 -15.49 6.29 -15.09
C PRO A 314 -14.89 7.71 -15.13
N LYS A 315 -14.90 8.40 -13.99
CA LYS A 315 -14.35 9.75 -13.79
C LYS A 315 -13.65 9.80 -12.43
N PRO A 316 -12.46 9.19 -12.29
CA PRO A 316 -11.75 9.20 -11.02
C PRO A 316 -11.36 10.63 -10.64
N PHE A 317 -11.23 10.88 -9.34
CA PHE A 317 -10.55 12.07 -8.88
C PHE A 317 -9.08 11.98 -9.28
N VAL A 318 -8.55 13.06 -9.88
CA VAL A 318 -7.14 13.16 -10.23
C VAL A 318 -6.47 14.01 -9.15
N ALA A 319 -5.64 13.37 -8.32
CA ALA A 319 -4.85 14.09 -7.32
C ALA A 319 -3.94 15.11 -8.03
N PRO A 320 -3.87 16.37 -7.56
CA PRO A 320 -3.07 17.42 -8.21
C PRO A 320 -1.57 17.29 -7.88
N VAL A 321 -0.98 16.12 -8.16
CA VAL A 321 0.42 15.79 -7.86
C VAL A 321 1.35 16.79 -8.54
N GLY A 322 2.27 17.36 -7.75
CA GLY A 322 3.24 18.35 -8.23
C GLY A 322 2.67 19.74 -8.53
N TYR A 323 1.40 20.00 -8.20
CA TYR A 323 0.76 21.30 -8.44
C TYR A 323 0.99 22.30 -7.30
N GLU A 324 1.33 23.53 -7.65
CA GLU A 324 1.55 24.66 -6.71
C GLU A 324 0.42 25.69 -6.79
N GLY A 325 -0.83 25.31 -6.46
CA GLY A 325 -1.97 26.23 -6.48
C GLY A 325 -2.88 26.15 -5.26
N LYS A 326 -4.15 26.58 -5.42
CA LYS A 326 -5.10 26.85 -4.32
C LYS A 326 -5.27 25.69 -3.33
N ASP A 327 -5.72 26.04 -2.13
CA ASP A 327 -6.03 25.14 -1.01
C ASP A 327 -6.81 23.89 -1.47
N ILE A 328 -6.11 22.76 -1.54
CA ILE A 328 -6.68 21.49 -2.00
C ILE A 328 -7.65 20.87 -0.97
N TYR A 329 -7.72 21.42 0.24
CA TYR A 329 -8.57 20.94 1.32
C TYR A 329 -9.85 21.77 1.49
N GLU A 330 -10.08 22.80 0.66
CA GLU A 330 -11.24 23.69 0.77
C GLU A 330 -12.57 22.90 0.88
N ARG A 331 -12.74 21.85 0.08
CA ARG A 331 -13.93 20.96 0.10
C ARG A 331 -14.07 20.09 1.34
N ILE A 332 -12.99 19.83 2.05
CA ILE A 332 -12.97 18.96 3.24
C ILE A 332 -13.21 19.80 4.50
N ARG A 333 -12.85 21.09 4.46
CA ARG A 333 -13.06 22.05 5.55
C ARG A 333 -14.48 22.63 5.59
N SER A 334 -15.21 22.58 4.48
CA SER A 334 -16.58 23.11 4.32
C SER A 334 -17.66 22.15 4.82
#